data_AF-S3LDA0-F1
#
_entry.id   AF-S3LDA0-F1
#
_cell.length_a   1.000
_cell.length_b   1.000
_cell.length_c   1.000
_cell.angle_alpha   90.00
_cell.angle_beta   90.00
_cell.angle_gamma   90.00
#
_symmetry.space_group_name_H-M   'P 1'
#
loop_
_entity.id
_entity.type
_entity.pdbx_description
1 polymer ?
#
loop_
_entity_poly.entity_id
_entity_poly.type
_entity_poly.pdbx_seq_one_letter_code
_entity_poly.pdbx_strand_id
1 'polypeptide(L)'
;MKKICRFFILCVVLFGAVSVFPLAAESKEADVYYVHTQLLKIFPHPKGYYVIYRRAGLGTGEAFIPMEWFSPKENKADISFINSRVNPYLSFFIRDGKCEYIRISTPSDRGTQVWGMLPYPQQYNEKFEGVESLALEF
;
A
#
# COMPACT_ATOMS: atom_id res chain seq x y z
N MET A 1 -61.03 30.41 -4.93
CA MET A 1 -60.43 29.57 -3.86
C MET A 1 -60.16 28.13 -4.29
N LYS A 2 -61.11 27.40 -4.91
CA LYS A 2 -60.91 25.99 -5.33
C LYS A 2 -59.76 25.73 -6.33
N LYS A 3 -59.43 26.69 -7.20
CA LYS A 3 -58.35 26.56 -8.21
C LYS A 3 -56.94 26.68 -7.61
N ILE A 4 -56.76 27.57 -6.63
CA ILE A 4 -55.49 27.77 -5.90
C ILE A 4 -55.18 26.57 -5.02
N CYS A 5 -56.21 25.98 -4.38
CA CYS A 5 -56.07 24.78 -3.57
C CYS A 5 -55.64 23.57 -4.42
N ARG A 6 -56.17 23.43 -5.66
CA ARG A 6 -55.74 22.40 -6.61
C ARG A 6 -54.29 22.58 -7.08
N PHE A 7 -53.85 23.82 -7.28
CA PHE A 7 -52.46 24.11 -7.68
C PHE A 7 -51.48 23.81 -6.54
N PHE A 8 -51.86 24.12 -5.31
CA PHE A 8 -51.09 23.80 -4.11
C PHE A 8 -50.91 22.29 -3.92
N ILE A 9 -51.99 21.50 -4.11
CA ILE A 9 -51.94 20.04 -4.05
C ILE A 9 -51.04 19.47 -5.15
N LEU A 10 -51.10 20.03 -6.36
CA LEU A 10 -50.26 19.61 -7.48
C LEU A 10 -48.77 19.88 -7.20
N CYS A 11 -48.43 21.04 -6.61
CA CYS A 11 -47.06 21.37 -6.22
C CYS A 11 -46.53 20.47 -5.10
N VAL A 12 -47.35 20.11 -4.11
CA VAL A 12 -46.96 19.20 -3.02
C VAL A 12 -46.70 17.78 -3.55
N VAL A 13 -47.47 17.31 -4.53
CA VAL A 13 -47.25 16.01 -5.18
C VAL A 13 -46.00 16.03 -6.06
N LEU A 14 -45.75 17.13 -6.80
CA LEU A 14 -44.56 17.31 -7.64
C LEU A 14 -43.27 17.44 -6.81
N PHE A 15 -43.30 18.14 -5.67
CA PHE A 15 -42.12 18.24 -4.77
C PHE A 15 -41.92 16.99 -3.90
N GLY A 16 -43.00 16.26 -3.56
CA GLY A 16 -42.93 15.00 -2.81
C GLY A 16 -42.38 13.83 -3.62
N ALA A 17 -42.47 13.87 -4.95
CA ALA A 17 -41.94 12.81 -5.83
C ALA A 17 -40.40 12.86 -5.99
N VAL A 18 -39.75 13.97 -5.65
CA VAL A 18 -38.28 14.15 -5.84
C VAL A 18 -37.48 13.76 -4.58
N SER A 19 -38.12 13.57 -3.44
CA SER A 19 -37.45 13.35 -2.14
C SER A 19 -37.17 11.90 -1.75
N VAL A 20 -37.42 10.92 -2.64
CA VAL A 20 -37.27 9.48 -2.34
C VAL A 20 -36.29 8.77 -3.27
N PHE A 21 -35.22 9.44 -3.66
CA PHE A 21 -34.00 8.71 -4.02
C PHE A 21 -33.13 8.66 -2.77
N PRO A 22 -33.02 7.51 -2.09
CA PRO A 22 -31.88 7.31 -1.23
C PRO A 22 -30.68 7.35 -2.17
N LEU A 23 -29.96 8.47 -2.15
CA LEU A 23 -28.56 8.52 -2.53
C LEU A 23 -27.80 7.63 -1.53
N ALA A 24 -28.04 6.33 -1.60
CA ALA A 24 -27.07 5.33 -1.22
C ALA A 24 -25.99 5.42 -2.30
N ALA A 25 -25.21 6.50 -2.23
CA ALA A 25 -23.86 6.46 -2.75
C ALA A 25 -23.18 5.38 -1.90
N GLU A 26 -23.26 4.14 -2.37
CA GLU A 26 -22.46 3.05 -1.89
C GLU A 26 -21.04 3.57 -2.00
N SER A 27 -20.44 3.95 -0.87
CA SER A 27 -19.03 4.27 -0.82
C SER A 27 -18.36 2.96 -1.18
N LYS A 28 -18.01 2.77 -2.45
CA LYS A 28 -17.06 1.75 -2.85
C LYS A 28 -15.79 2.06 -2.07
N GLU A 29 -15.63 1.39 -0.93
CA GLU A 29 -14.37 1.38 -0.21
C GLU A 29 -13.30 1.01 -1.23
N ALA A 30 -12.16 1.69 -1.16
CA ALA A 30 -11.09 1.42 -2.12
C ALA A 30 -10.69 -0.05 -1.97
N ASP A 31 -10.85 -0.83 -3.04
CA ASP A 31 -10.49 -2.26 -3.04
C ASP A 31 -9.00 -2.49 -2.70
N VAL A 32 -8.18 -1.44 -2.80
CA VAL A 32 -6.77 -1.42 -2.38
C VAL A 32 -6.51 -0.17 -1.57
N TYR A 33 -5.86 -0.34 -0.42
CA TYR A 33 -5.26 0.76 0.32
C TYR A 33 -3.74 0.61 0.35
N TYR A 34 -3.05 1.70 0.62
CA TYR A 34 -1.59 1.66 0.76
C TYR A 34 -1.15 2.13 2.14
N VAL A 35 -0.07 1.52 2.63
CA VAL A 35 0.63 1.96 3.85
C VAL A 35 2.03 2.37 3.47
N HIS A 36 2.41 3.56 3.92
CA HIS A 36 3.73 4.13 3.71
C HIS A 36 4.53 4.12 5.00
N THR A 37 5.75 3.60 4.96
CA THR A 37 6.65 3.56 6.12
C THR A 37 8.08 3.91 5.72
N GLN A 38 8.83 4.49 6.66
CA GLN A 38 10.23 4.78 6.46
C GLN A 38 11.06 3.50 6.33
N LEU A 39 11.85 3.42 5.26
CA LEU A 39 12.87 2.39 5.07
C LEU A 39 14.10 2.79 5.88
N LEU A 40 14.51 1.91 6.80
CA LEU A 40 15.67 2.13 7.67
C LEU A 40 16.92 1.48 7.08
N LYS A 41 16.81 0.25 6.61
CA LYS A 41 17.89 -0.50 5.96
C LYS A 41 17.38 -1.36 4.81
N ILE A 42 18.19 -1.49 3.77
CA ILE A 42 18.02 -2.48 2.71
C ILE A 42 19.31 -3.26 2.52
N PHE A 43 19.15 -4.58 2.43
CA PHE A 43 20.23 -5.53 2.27
C PHE A 43 20.01 -6.32 0.97
N PRO A 44 20.88 -6.15 -0.04
CA PRO A 44 20.87 -7.01 -1.22
C PRO A 44 21.20 -8.45 -0.84
N HIS A 45 20.47 -9.40 -1.41
CA HIS A 45 20.69 -10.83 -1.25
C HIS A 45 20.52 -11.54 -2.61
N PRO A 46 21.25 -12.62 -2.94
CA PRO A 46 21.06 -13.33 -4.21
C PRO A 46 19.62 -13.80 -4.47
N LYS A 47 18.88 -14.10 -3.40
CA LYS A 47 17.46 -14.51 -3.47
C LYS A 47 16.45 -13.37 -3.34
N GLY A 48 16.86 -12.11 -3.19
CA GLY A 48 15.93 -11.00 -3.03
C GLY A 48 16.49 -9.80 -2.26
N TYR A 49 15.59 -9.07 -1.58
CA TYR A 49 15.95 -7.95 -0.71
C TYR A 49 15.39 -8.16 0.69
N TYR A 50 16.26 -8.05 1.69
CA TYR A 50 15.84 -7.94 3.08
C TYR A 50 15.78 -6.46 3.44
N VAL A 51 14.64 -6.01 3.97
CA VAL A 51 14.41 -4.63 4.37
C VAL A 51 14.01 -4.55 5.84
N ILE A 52 14.49 -3.50 6.50
CA ILE A 52 14.06 -3.10 7.84
C ILE A 52 13.37 -1.75 7.70
N TYR A 53 12.17 -1.64 8.26
CA TYR A 53 11.35 -0.44 8.17
C TYR A 53 10.80 -0.04 9.54
N ARG A 54 10.34 1.20 9.64
CA ARG A 54 9.80 1.75 10.89
C ARG A 54 8.37 1.27 11.13
N ARG A 55 8.04 0.96 12.37
CA ARG A 55 6.65 0.72 12.79
C ARG A 55 6.15 1.86 13.65
N ALA A 56 4.85 1.90 13.89
CA ALA A 56 4.23 2.79 14.84
C ALA A 56 4.95 2.71 16.19
N GLY A 57 5.15 3.88 16.82
CA GLY A 57 5.96 4.00 18.03
C GLY A 57 7.46 3.90 17.77
N LEU A 58 8.17 3.11 18.59
CA LEU A 58 9.63 2.90 18.52
C LEU A 58 10.02 1.54 17.92
N GLY A 59 9.06 0.83 17.32
CA GLY A 59 9.29 -0.50 16.75
C GLY A 59 9.91 -0.48 15.36
N THR A 60 10.42 -1.65 14.95
CA THR A 60 10.89 -1.93 13.59
C THR A 60 10.21 -3.19 13.05
N GLY A 61 9.98 -3.21 11.75
CA GLY A 61 9.48 -4.36 11.01
C GLY A 61 10.55 -4.86 10.06
N GLU A 62 10.46 -6.14 9.72
CA GLU A 62 11.36 -6.82 8.80
C GLU A 62 10.54 -7.43 7.65
N ALA A 63 11.07 -7.37 6.43
CA ALA A 63 10.47 -8.05 5.29
C ALA A 63 11.55 -8.66 4.38
N PHE A 64 11.33 -9.90 3.99
CA PHE A 64 12.15 -10.64 3.03
C PHE A 64 11.38 -10.72 1.72
N ILE A 65 11.82 -9.96 0.72
CA ILE A 65 11.12 -9.79 -0.55
C ILE A 65 11.84 -10.64 -1.60
N PRO A 66 11.24 -11.75 -2.08
CA PRO A 66 11.90 -12.64 -3.03
C PRO A 66 12.22 -11.96 -4.36
N MET A 67 13.31 -12.36 -4.99
CA MET A 67 13.73 -11.81 -6.29
C MET A 67 12.67 -12.03 -7.37
N GLU A 68 11.96 -13.15 -7.34
CA GLU A 68 10.91 -13.48 -8.31
C GLU A 68 9.76 -12.46 -8.33
N TRP A 69 9.48 -11.77 -7.22
CA TRP A 69 8.45 -10.74 -7.13
C TRP A 69 8.78 -9.51 -8.00
N PHE A 70 10.07 -9.25 -8.25
CA PHE A 70 10.54 -8.17 -9.13
C PHE A 70 10.52 -8.55 -10.61
N SER A 71 10.22 -9.81 -10.93
CA SER A 71 10.15 -10.25 -12.32
C SER A 71 8.88 -9.70 -13.01
N PRO A 72 8.91 -9.49 -14.34
CA PRO A 72 7.72 -9.10 -15.09
C PRO A 72 6.56 -10.10 -15.00
N LYS A 73 6.86 -11.37 -14.66
CA LYS A 73 5.86 -12.43 -14.54
C LYS A 73 5.02 -12.27 -13.27
N GLU A 74 5.66 -12.04 -12.13
CA GLU A 74 4.97 -11.87 -10.85
C GLU A 74 4.53 -10.42 -10.65
N ASN A 75 5.42 -9.45 -10.94
CA ASN A 75 5.17 -8.01 -10.82
C ASN A 75 4.59 -7.59 -9.45
N LYS A 76 5.04 -8.24 -8.38
CA LYS A 76 4.62 -8.02 -6.98
C LYS A 76 5.55 -7.07 -6.23
N ALA A 77 6.70 -6.71 -6.80
CA ALA A 77 7.62 -5.77 -6.20
C ALA A 77 8.35 -4.90 -7.24
N ASP A 78 8.69 -3.68 -6.87
CA ASP A 78 9.62 -2.84 -7.64
C ASP A 78 10.57 -2.04 -6.75
N ILE A 79 11.64 -1.51 -7.36
CA ILE A 79 12.58 -0.59 -6.73
C ILE A 79 12.55 0.73 -7.49
N SER A 80 12.27 1.81 -6.77
CA SER A 80 12.40 3.18 -7.24
C SER A 80 13.64 3.82 -6.64
N PHE A 81 14.50 4.38 -7.48
CA PHE A 81 15.66 5.13 -7.00
C PHE A 81 15.31 6.59 -6.77
N ILE A 82 15.47 7.04 -5.54
CA ILE A 82 15.14 8.40 -5.12
C ILE A 82 16.40 9.26 -4.94
N ASN A 83 16.22 10.57 -5.08
CA ASN A 83 17.22 11.58 -4.73
C ASN A 83 17.43 11.60 -3.20
N SER A 84 18.65 11.90 -2.75
CA SER A 84 19.03 12.00 -1.33
C SER A 84 18.23 13.00 -0.49
N ARG A 85 17.46 13.92 -1.10
CA ARG A 85 16.54 14.85 -0.43
C ARG A 85 15.25 14.19 0.05
N VAL A 86 14.94 12.98 -0.43
CA VAL A 86 13.74 12.23 -0.03
C VAL A 86 14.20 11.12 0.91
N ASN A 87 13.56 11.02 2.08
CA ASN A 87 13.82 9.92 2.99
C ASN A 87 13.39 8.60 2.33
N PRO A 88 14.21 7.55 2.40
CA PRO A 88 13.84 6.23 1.88
C PRO A 88 12.58 5.68 2.54
N TYR A 89 11.78 4.95 1.78
CA TYR A 89 10.49 4.44 2.24
C TYR A 89 10.07 3.15 1.53
N LEU A 90 9.12 2.46 2.16
CA LEU A 90 8.37 1.36 1.57
C LEU A 90 6.91 1.78 1.41
N SER A 91 6.30 1.38 0.29
CA SER A 91 4.86 1.47 0.11
C SER A 91 4.31 0.05 -0.07
N PHE A 92 3.47 -0.37 0.87
CA PHE A 92 2.74 -1.63 0.81
C PHE A 92 1.36 -1.37 0.24
N PHE A 93 0.96 -2.10 -0.79
CA PHE A 93 -0.36 -2.04 -1.40
C PHE A 93 -1.11 -3.29 -1.00
N ILE A 94 -2.24 -3.10 -0.33
CA ILE A 94 -2.91 -4.15 0.44
C ILE A 94 -4.33 -4.30 -0.10
N ARG A 95 -4.67 -5.56 -0.40
CA ARG A 95 -6.00 -6.02 -0.78
C ARG A 95 -6.38 -7.20 0.09
N ASP A 96 -7.59 -7.19 0.64
CA ASP A 96 -8.10 -8.28 1.48
C ASP A 96 -7.17 -8.68 2.64
N GLY A 97 -6.48 -7.69 3.22
CA GLY A 97 -5.53 -7.90 4.32
C GLY A 97 -4.22 -8.59 3.91
N LYS A 98 -3.92 -8.68 2.61
CA LYS A 98 -2.67 -9.26 2.08
C LYS A 98 -1.89 -8.21 1.30
N CYS A 99 -0.57 -8.23 1.46
CA CYS A 99 0.32 -7.45 0.59
C CYS A 99 0.22 -7.99 -0.84
N GLU A 100 -0.38 -7.21 -1.73
CA GLU A 100 -0.50 -7.51 -3.15
C GLU A 100 0.74 -7.03 -3.91
N TYR A 101 1.23 -5.84 -3.57
CA TYR A 101 2.37 -5.21 -4.21
C TYR A 101 3.20 -4.38 -3.21
N ILE A 102 4.52 -4.34 -3.40
CA ILE A 102 5.42 -3.54 -2.59
C ILE A 102 6.36 -2.70 -3.46
N ARG A 103 6.48 -1.41 -3.13
CA ARG A 103 7.49 -0.53 -3.72
C ARG A 103 8.57 -0.19 -2.72
N ILE A 104 9.82 -0.41 -3.09
CA ILE A 104 10.99 0.01 -2.33
C ILE A 104 11.54 1.30 -2.93
N SER A 105 11.49 2.39 -2.18
CA SER A 105 12.08 3.67 -2.58
C SER A 105 13.38 3.92 -1.83
N THR A 106 14.51 3.84 -2.53
CA THR A 106 15.85 3.82 -1.93
C THR A 106 16.83 4.73 -2.69
N PRO A 107 17.89 5.28 -2.05
CA PRO A 107 18.88 6.07 -2.77
C PRO A 107 19.59 5.23 -3.84
N SER A 108 19.87 5.83 -4.99
CA SER A 108 20.68 5.17 -6.05
C SER A 108 22.11 4.89 -5.59
N ASP A 109 22.66 5.76 -4.75
CA ASP A 109 23.99 5.59 -4.17
C ASP A 109 23.99 4.51 -3.07
N ARG A 110 24.70 3.41 -3.38
CA ARG A 110 24.88 2.26 -2.48
C ARG A 110 25.86 2.52 -1.33
N GLY A 111 26.59 3.63 -1.35
CA GLY A 111 27.45 4.05 -0.24
C GLY A 111 26.70 4.69 0.93
N THR A 112 25.41 5.00 0.76
CA THR A 112 24.61 5.61 1.83
C THR A 112 24.36 4.63 2.97
N GLN A 113 24.16 5.17 4.18
CA GLN A 113 23.88 4.37 5.39
C GLN A 113 22.62 3.50 5.31
N VAL A 114 21.76 3.71 4.31
CA VAL A 114 20.52 2.96 4.10
C VAL A 114 20.84 1.58 3.53
N TRP A 115 21.86 1.48 2.68
CA TRP A 115 22.33 0.21 2.17
C TRP A 115 23.19 -0.49 3.23
N GLY A 116 22.88 -1.76 3.45
CA GLY A 116 23.64 -2.62 4.34
C GLY A 116 24.23 -3.80 3.60
N MET A 117 25.19 -4.45 4.26
CA MET A 117 25.75 -5.72 3.82
C MET A 117 25.43 -6.77 4.88
N LEU A 118 24.96 -7.94 4.44
CA LEU A 118 24.79 -9.07 5.35
C LEU A 118 26.13 -9.76 5.51
N PRO A 119 26.66 -9.91 6.75
CA PRO A 119 27.93 -10.58 6.98
C PRO A 119 27.85 -12.09 6.63
N TYR A 120 26.69 -12.71 6.84
CA TYR A 120 26.45 -14.12 6.56
C TYR A 120 25.15 -14.31 5.75
N PRO A 121 25.12 -13.92 4.47
CA PRO A 121 23.88 -13.89 3.67
C PRO A 121 23.18 -15.25 3.61
N GLN A 122 23.96 -16.34 3.58
CA GLN A 122 23.43 -17.71 3.46
C GLN A 122 22.48 -18.10 4.61
N GLN A 123 22.60 -17.49 5.80
CA GLN A 123 21.70 -17.73 6.94
C GLN A 123 20.26 -17.27 6.68
N TYR A 124 20.05 -16.42 5.67
CA TYR A 124 18.76 -15.87 5.30
C TYR A 124 18.14 -16.57 4.09
N ASN A 125 18.81 -17.58 3.51
CA ASN A 125 18.35 -18.23 2.28
C ASN A 125 16.91 -18.72 2.34
N GLU A 126 16.54 -19.37 3.44
CA GLU A 126 15.21 -19.96 3.64
C GLU A 126 14.12 -18.89 3.85
N LYS A 127 14.50 -17.68 4.28
CA LYS A 127 13.54 -16.57 4.52
C LYS A 127 12.93 -16.02 3.23
N PHE A 128 13.53 -16.31 2.08
CA PHE A 128 13.04 -15.88 0.77
C PHE A 128 12.21 -16.97 0.06
N GLU A 129 12.10 -18.17 0.62
CA GLU A 129 11.44 -19.30 -0.04
C GLU A 129 9.96 -19.37 0.36
N GLY A 130 9.07 -19.61 -0.61
CA GLY A 130 7.64 -19.82 -0.36
C GLY A 130 6.89 -18.58 0.17
N VAL A 131 7.43 -17.38 -0.02
CA VAL A 131 6.79 -16.15 0.46
C VAL A 131 5.63 -15.78 -0.47
N GLU A 132 4.40 -15.99 -0.01
CA GLU A 132 3.19 -15.64 -0.76
C GLU A 132 2.71 -14.20 -0.48
N SER A 133 2.91 -13.71 0.75
CA SER A 133 2.58 -12.34 1.16
C SER A 133 3.50 -11.88 2.29
N LEU A 134 3.67 -10.56 2.44
CA LEU A 134 4.47 -9.96 3.51
C LEU A 134 3.61 -9.76 4.76
N ALA A 135 4.22 -9.96 5.93
CA ALA A 135 3.59 -9.62 7.20
C ALA A 135 3.31 -8.11 7.25
N LEU A 136 2.04 -7.76 7.47
CA LEU A 136 1.56 -6.38 7.54
C LEU A 136 1.76 -5.85 8.96
N GLU A 137 3.01 -5.50 9.23
CA GLU A 137 3.50 -5.15 10.55
C GLU A 137 3.81 -3.65 10.60
N PHE A 138 2.77 -2.81 10.70
CA PHE A 138 2.91 -1.35 10.68
C PHE A 138 3.06 -0.72 12.06
#